data_AF-S4RPC2-F1
#
_entry.id   AF-S4RPC2-F1
#
_cell.length_a   1.000
_cell.length_b   1.000
_cell.length_c   1.000
_cell.angle_alpha   90.00
_cell.angle_beta   90.00
_cell.angle_gamma   90.00
#
_symmetry.space_group_name_H-M   'P 1'
#
loop_
_entity.id
_entity.type
_entity.pdbx_description
1 polymer ?
#
loop_
_entity_poly.entity_id
_entity_poly.type
_entity_poly.pdbx_seq_one_letter_code
_entity_poly.pdbx_strand_id
1 'polypeptide(L)'
;RLVHLIGRKMGEEHVDILGQLVARDLRHVIQKVLLHLPARDVARVLVVSKQWQEIVTYERKTLRKHWLIRSAASKQVSQAARELCQDEQLRVCHRCSWPARCTRSHTRALCTNGSCAYDFCTRCLCAYRGMCKCCATPSNGGATTAAGSGLPGSRRSRRNLQRL
;
A
#
# COMPACT_ATOMS: atom_id res chain seq x y z
N ARG A 1 13.64 -13.21 -34.27
CA ARG A 1 12.60 -12.30 -33.72
C ARG A 1 12.95 -12.01 -32.26
N LEU A 2 13.47 -10.82 -31.93
CA LEU A 2 13.94 -10.50 -30.57
C LEU A 2 12.75 -10.22 -29.64
N VAL A 3 12.25 -11.26 -28.97
CA VAL A 3 11.00 -11.23 -28.19
C VAL A 3 11.13 -10.69 -26.75
N HIS A 4 12.32 -10.26 -26.32
CA HIS A 4 12.57 -9.81 -24.95
C HIS A 4 13.42 -8.53 -24.83
N LEU A 5 13.23 -7.56 -25.74
CA LEU A 5 13.84 -6.24 -25.58
C LEU A 5 13.16 -5.46 -24.46
N ILE A 6 13.87 -5.29 -23.35
CA ILE A 6 13.54 -4.30 -22.31
C ILE A 6 13.53 -2.92 -22.97
N GLY A 7 12.47 -2.15 -22.76
CA GLY A 7 12.39 -0.78 -23.24
C GLY A 7 11.81 -0.57 -24.64
N ARG A 8 11.13 -1.57 -25.24
CA ARG A 8 10.46 -1.43 -26.55
C ARG A 8 9.49 -0.24 -26.66
N LYS A 9 8.98 0.25 -25.52
CA LYS A 9 8.07 1.42 -25.42
C LYS A 9 8.71 2.63 -24.72
N MET A 10 10.03 2.66 -24.55
CA MET A 10 10.68 3.87 -24.03
C MET A 10 10.54 4.99 -25.05
N GLY A 11 10.09 6.17 -24.60
CA GLY A 11 9.86 7.34 -25.45
C GLY A 11 8.47 7.46 -26.06
N GLU A 12 7.56 6.51 -25.81
CA GLU A 12 6.15 6.73 -26.16
C GLU A 12 5.51 7.74 -25.21
N GLU A 13 4.86 8.75 -25.79
CA GLU A 13 4.13 9.78 -25.05
C GLU A 13 2.91 9.21 -24.31
N HIS A 14 2.25 8.22 -24.91
CA HIS A 14 1.03 7.61 -24.39
C HIS A 14 1.16 6.08 -24.39
N VAL A 15 0.86 5.45 -23.27
CA VAL A 15 0.89 3.98 -23.13
C VAL A 15 -0.42 3.49 -22.54
N ASP A 16 -1.11 2.61 -23.26
CA ASP A 16 -2.25 1.86 -22.72
C ASP A 16 -1.77 0.80 -21.71
N ILE A 17 -1.66 1.19 -20.44
CA ILE A 17 -1.15 0.32 -19.39
C ILE A 17 -2.03 -0.93 -19.23
N LEU A 18 -3.36 -0.80 -19.25
CA LEU A 18 -4.26 -1.93 -19.04
C LEU A 18 -4.20 -2.93 -20.20
N GLY A 19 -4.24 -2.43 -21.44
CA GLY A 19 -4.08 -3.26 -22.63
C GLY A 19 -2.73 -3.98 -22.67
N GLN A 20 -1.64 -3.27 -22.29
CA GLN A 20 -0.29 -3.85 -22.24
C GLN A 20 -0.12 -4.93 -21.17
N LEU A 21 -0.80 -4.81 -20.03
CA LEU A 21 -0.81 -5.82 -18.98
C LEU A 21 -1.63 -7.05 -19.39
N VAL A 22 -2.79 -6.86 -20.04
CA VAL A 22 -3.58 -7.97 -20.58
C VAL A 22 -2.81 -8.74 -21.65
N ALA A 23 -2.15 -8.04 -22.58
CA ALA A 23 -1.37 -8.67 -23.65
C ALA A 23 -0.20 -9.52 -23.14
N ARG A 24 0.23 -9.32 -21.89
CA ARG A 24 1.29 -10.09 -21.21
C ARG A 24 0.76 -11.08 -20.18
N ASP A 25 -0.56 -11.26 -20.12
CA ASP A 25 -1.24 -12.10 -19.14
C ASP A 25 -0.96 -11.72 -17.66
N LEU A 26 -0.73 -10.43 -17.40
CA LEU A 26 -0.43 -9.90 -16.07
C LEU A 26 -1.68 -9.41 -15.34
N ARG A 27 -2.79 -10.17 -15.39
CA ARG A 27 -4.07 -9.78 -14.77
C ARG A 27 -3.98 -9.55 -13.26
N HIS A 28 -3.13 -10.30 -12.57
CA HIS A 28 -2.89 -10.11 -11.14
C HIS A 28 -2.32 -8.71 -10.82
N VAL A 29 -1.57 -8.09 -11.73
CA VAL A 29 -1.09 -6.71 -11.58
C VAL A 29 -2.25 -5.73 -11.76
N ILE A 30 -3.11 -5.98 -12.76
CA ILE A 30 -4.33 -5.19 -12.98
C ILE A 30 -5.19 -5.20 -11.71
N GLN A 31 -5.42 -6.38 -11.12
CA GLN A 31 -6.15 -6.51 -9.86
C GLN A 31 -5.52 -5.69 -8.73
N LYS A 32 -4.20 -5.73 -8.57
CA LYS A 32 -3.49 -4.92 -7.56
C LYS A 32 -3.68 -3.42 -7.81
N VAL A 33 -3.52 -2.95 -9.04
CA VAL A 33 -3.75 -1.55 -9.42
C VAL A 33 -5.18 -1.13 -9.07
N LEU A 34 -6.18 -1.93 -9.47
CA LEU A 34 -7.59 -1.66 -9.19
C LEU A 34 -7.94 -1.70 -7.69
N LEU A 35 -7.25 -2.51 -6.89
CA LEU A 35 -7.42 -2.56 -5.44
C LEU A 35 -6.91 -1.30 -4.72
N HIS A 36 -5.87 -0.66 -5.26
CA HIS A 36 -5.31 0.57 -4.70
C HIS A 36 -6.14 1.82 -5.05
N LEU A 37 -6.91 1.78 -6.13
CA LEU A 37 -7.74 2.90 -6.55
C LEU A 37 -8.98 3.08 -5.65
N PRO A 38 -9.31 4.32 -5.22
CA PRO A 38 -10.59 4.60 -4.57
C PRO A 38 -11.75 4.52 -5.56
N ALA A 39 -12.96 4.31 -5.02
CA ALA A 39 -14.17 4.11 -5.82
C ALA A 39 -14.42 5.24 -6.84
N ARG A 40 -14.09 6.48 -6.49
CA ARG A 40 -14.20 7.65 -7.39
C ARG A 40 -13.26 7.53 -8.61
N ASP A 41 -12.04 7.02 -8.42
CA ASP A 41 -11.02 6.96 -9.46
C ASP A 41 -11.28 5.75 -10.37
N VAL A 42 -11.83 4.67 -9.83
CA VAL A 42 -12.34 3.52 -10.60
C VAL A 42 -13.40 3.94 -11.62
N ALA A 43 -14.32 4.84 -11.26
CA ALA A 43 -15.33 5.35 -12.19
C ALA A 43 -14.70 6.09 -13.38
N ARG A 44 -13.59 6.81 -13.15
CA ARG A 44 -12.82 7.48 -14.21
C ARG A 44 -12.13 6.47 -15.13
N VAL A 45 -11.54 5.41 -14.56
CA VAL A 45 -10.90 4.34 -15.34
C VAL A 45 -11.91 3.64 -16.27
N LEU A 46 -13.15 3.42 -15.81
CA LEU A 46 -14.21 2.78 -16.60
C LEU A 46 -14.63 3.57 -17.84
N VAL A 47 -14.38 4.88 -17.91
CA VAL A 47 -14.78 5.73 -19.03
C VAL A 47 -13.63 6.14 -19.96
N VAL A 48 -12.41 5.62 -19.72
CA VAL A 48 -11.24 5.93 -20.56
C VAL A 48 -11.41 5.37 -21.98
N SER A 49 -11.89 4.13 -22.11
CA SER A 49 -12.19 3.49 -23.40
C SER A 49 -13.06 2.24 -23.20
N LYS A 50 -13.67 1.73 -24.27
CA LYS A 50 -14.42 0.47 -24.23
C LYS A 50 -13.57 -0.70 -23.74
N GLN A 51 -12.31 -0.77 -24.19
CA GLN A 51 -11.38 -1.81 -23.78
C GLN A 51 -11.08 -1.75 -22.27
N TRP A 52 -10.85 -0.55 -21.73
CA TRP A 52 -10.63 -0.36 -20.30
C TRP A 52 -11.86 -0.75 -19.48
N GLN A 53 -13.05 -0.39 -19.97
CA GLN A 53 -14.31 -0.79 -19.37
C GLN A 53 -14.45 -2.32 -19.30
N GLU A 54 -14.18 -3.04 -20.38
CA GLU A 54 -14.25 -4.50 -20.44
C GLU A 54 -13.27 -5.17 -19.47
N ILE A 55 -12.02 -4.70 -19.42
CA ILE A 55 -11.00 -5.22 -18.51
C ILE A 55 -11.44 -5.02 -17.05
N VAL A 56 -11.87 -3.82 -16.68
CA VAL A 56 -12.25 -3.53 -15.29
C VAL A 56 -13.53 -4.26 -14.91
N THR A 57 -14.52 -4.37 -15.81
CA THR A 57 -15.76 -5.12 -15.52
C THR A 57 -15.53 -6.62 -15.37
N TYR A 58 -14.60 -7.20 -16.12
CA TYR A 58 -14.17 -8.58 -15.93
C TYR A 58 -13.57 -8.78 -14.52
N GLU A 59 -12.60 -7.95 -14.14
CA GLU A 59 -11.92 -8.05 -12.84
C GLU A 59 -12.83 -7.71 -11.65
N ARG A 60 -13.87 -6.89 -11.85
CA ARG A 60 -14.86 -6.53 -10.82
C ARG A 60 -15.52 -7.75 -10.17
N LYS A 61 -15.72 -8.84 -10.92
CA LYS A 61 -16.30 -10.07 -10.36
C LYS A 61 -15.35 -10.68 -9.33
N THR A 62 -14.07 -10.75 -9.64
CA THR A 62 -13.00 -11.25 -8.76
C THR A 62 -12.80 -10.34 -7.54
N LEU A 63 -12.90 -9.02 -7.73
CA LEU A 63 -12.66 -8.02 -6.68
C LEU A 63 -13.90 -7.66 -5.86
N ARG A 64 -15.08 -8.24 -6.16
CA ARG A 64 -16.38 -7.88 -5.58
C ARG A 64 -16.35 -7.85 -4.05
N LYS A 65 -15.82 -8.91 -3.42
CA LYS A 65 -15.73 -9.02 -1.95
C LYS A 65 -14.90 -7.88 -1.36
N HIS A 66 -13.76 -7.57 -1.97
CA HIS A 66 -12.88 -6.48 -1.53
C HIS A 66 -13.54 -5.10 -1.66
N TRP A 67 -14.22 -4.82 -2.77
CA TRP A 67 -14.90 -3.54 -2.98
C TRP A 67 -16.09 -3.34 -2.03
N LEU A 68 -16.83 -4.41 -1.69
CA LEU A 68 -17.89 -4.35 -0.69
C LEU A 68 -17.34 -3.97 0.69
N ILE A 69 -16.28 -4.65 1.13
CA ILE A 69 -15.61 -4.36 2.40
C ILE A 69 -15.08 -2.93 2.42
N ARG A 70 -14.38 -2.50 1.35
CA ARG A 70 -13.83 -1.15 1.24
C ARG A 70 -14.92 -0.07 1.20
N SER A 71 -16.05 -0.33 0.55
CA SER A 71 -17.21 0.58 0.52
C SER A 71 -17.86 0.71 1.91
N ALA A 72 -18.05 -0.41 2.62
CA ALA A 72 -18.54 -0.40 4.00
C ALA A 72 -17.59 0.35 4.93
N ALA A 73 -16.29 0.07 4.84
CA ALA A 73 -15.24 0.79 5.57
C ALA A 73 -15.26 2.29 5.25
N SER A 74 -15.45 2.69 3.98
CA SER A 74 -15.53 4.10 3.58
C SER A 74 -16.73 4.84 4.17
N LYS A 75 -17.90 4.19 4.24
CA LYS A 75 -19.10 4.78 4.87
C LYS A 75 -18.88 4.97 6.38
N GLN A 76 -18.30 3.97 7.04
CA GLN A 76 -17.96 4.07 8.45
C GLN A 76 -16.89 5.11 8.74
N VAL A 77 -15.85 5.23 7.90
CA VAL A 77 -14.85 6.31 8.03
C VAL A 77 -15.55 7.68 7.96
N SER A 78 -16.51 7.84 7.05
CA SER A 78 -17.24 9.11 6.89
C SER A 78 -18.15 9.42 8.10
N GLN A 79 -18.78 8.40 8.68
CA GLN A 79 -19.58 8.53 9.90
C GLN A 79 -18.72 8.80 11.12
N ALA A 80 -17.69 7.98 11.34
CA ALA A 80 -16.75 8.15 12.43
C ALA A 80 -16.03 9.50 12.33
N ALA A 81 -15.73 10.01 11.12
CA ALA A 81 -15.15 11.33 10.93
C ALA A 81 -16.01 12.48 11.47
N ARG A 82 -17.34 12.32 11.49
CA ARG A 82 -18.27 13.29 12.08
C ARG A 82 -18.29 13.24 13.61
N GLU A 83 -17.84 12.13 14.19
CA GLU A 83 -17.82 11.87 15.63
C GLU A 83 -16.43 12.09 16.25
N LEU A 84 -15.41 12.46 15.45
CA LEU A 84 -14.07 12.72 15.96
C LEU A 84 -14.07 14.02 16.78
N CYS A 85 -13.66 13.91 18.05
CA CYS A 85 -13.27 15.07 18.86
C CYS A 85 -12.05 15.76 18.21
N GLN A 86 -11.76 17.01 18.60
CA GLN A 86 -10.84 17.92 17.91
C GLN A 86 -9.38 17.42 17.69
N ASP A 87 -8.98 16.28 18.26
CA ASP A 87 -7.63 15.70 18.13
C ASP A 87 -7.56 14.24 17.64
N GLU A 88 -8.68 13.65 17.24
CA GLU A 88 -8.72 12.29 16.68
C GLU A 88 -8.70 12.31 15.14
N GLN A 89 -8.08 11.29 14.54
CA GLN A 89 -7.97 11.09 13.09
C GLN A 89 -8.22 9.61 12.76
N LEU A 90 -8.67 9.33 11.53
CA LEU A 90 -8.87 7.97 11.04
C LEU A 90 -7.79 7.59 10.03
N ARG A 91 -7.26 6.38 10.17
CA ARG A 91 -6.32 5.72 9.26
C ARG A 91 -6.92 4.42 8.74
N VAL A 92 -6.36 3.88 7.65
CA VAL A 92 -6.72 2.55 7.15
C VAL A 92 -5.92 1.48 7.87
N CYS A 93 -6.59 0.45 8.39
CA CYS A 93 -5.92 -0.74 8.92
C CYS A 93 -5.28 -1.52 7.78
N HIS A 94 -4.00 -1.82 7.86
CA HIS A 94 -3.26 -2.49 6.79
C HIS A 94 -3.42 -4.02 6.81
N ARG A 95 -4.11 -4.59 7.81
CA ARG A 95 -4.51 -6.02 7.81
C ARG A 95 -5.82 -6.30 7.11
N CYS A 96 -6.77 -5.37 7.18
CA CYS A 96 -8.14 -5.61 6.73
C CYS A 96 -8.79 -4.42 6.00
N SER A 97 -8.07 -3.31 5.85
CA SER A 97 -8.55 -2.05 5.24
C SER A 97 -9.73 -1.39 5.95
N TRP A 98 -10.05 -1.80 7.18
CA TRP A 98 -11.06 -1.15 8.02
C TRP A 98 -10.54 0.15 8.66
N PRO A 99 -11.44 1.09 9.03
CA PRO A 99 -11.07 2.27 9.80
C PRO A 99 -10.27 1.88 11.04
N ALA A 100 -9.28 2.70 11.36
CA ALA A 100 -8.52 2.65 12.60
C ALA A 100 -8.46 4.06 13.20
N ARG A 101 -8.85 4.20 14.47
CA ARG A 101 -8.79 5.48 15.20
C ARG A 101 -7.35 5.73 15.66
N CYS A 102 -6.86 6.95 15.48
CA CYS A 102 -5.58 7.41 16.02
C CYS A 102 -5.71 8.82 16.59
N THR A 103 -4.98 9.12 17.66
CA THR A 103 -4.86 10.48 18.21
C THR A 103 -3.69 11.21 17.57
N ARG A 104 -3.78 12.53 17.33
CA ARG A 104 -2.69 13.33 16.73
C ARG A 104 -1.38 13.26 17.51
N SER A 105 -1.46 13.12 18.83
CA SER A 105 -0.34 13.08 19.75
C SER A 105 0.38 11.73 19.80
N HIS A 106 -0.25 10.63 19.37
CA HIS A 106 0.33 9.29 19.46
C HIS A 106 0.51 8.64 18.10
N THR A 107 1.67 8.00 17.89
CA THR A 107 1.96 7.19 16.71
C THR A 107 1.23 5.84 16.72
N ARG A 108 0.02 5.75 17.29
CA ARG A 108 -0.75 4.53 17.54
C ARG A 108 -2.10 4.62 16.83
N ALA A 109 -2.54 3.54 16.21
CA ALA A 109 -3.84 3.40 15.59
C ALA A 109 -4.46 2.06 15.99
N LEU A 110 -5.75 2.08 16.35
CA LEU A 110 -6.52 0.89 16.72
C LEU A 110 -7.62 0.64 15.70
N CYS A 111 -7.65 -0.54 15.09
CA CYS A 111 -8.71 -0.92 14.16
C CYS A 111 -10.08 -0.94 14.85
N THR A 112 -11.08 -0.28 14.27
CA THR A 112 -12.44 -0.20 14.79
C THR A 112 -13.27 -1.45 14.53
N ASN A 113 -12.77 -2.38 13.71
CA ASN A 113 -13.43 -3.65 13.47
C ASN A 113 -13.22 -4.59 14.68
N GLY A 114 -14.30 -4.93 15.39
CA GLY A 114 -14.27 -5.81 16.56
C GLY A 114 -13.65 -7.19 16.30
N SER A 115 -13.72 -7.70 15.06
CA SER A 115 -13.09 -8.98 14.68
C SER A 115 -11.59 -8.86 14.42
N CYS A 116 -11.09 -7.66 14.12
CA CYS A 116 -9.68 -7.43 13.81
C CYS A 116 -8.92 -6.89 15.02
N ALA A 117 -9.47 -5.86 15.67
CA ALA A 117 -8.92 -5.20 16.87
C ALA A 117 -7.40 -4.91 16.83
N TYR A 118 -6.82 -4.81 15.63
CA TYR A 118 -5.38 -4.74 15.48
C TYR A 118 -4.89 -3.35 15.89
N ASP A 119 -3.98 -3.34 16.86
CA ASP A 119 -3.32 -2.16 17.39
C ASP A 119 -1.94 -2.02 16.77
N PHE A 120 -1.69 -0.89 16.11
CA PHE A 120 -0.49 -0.72 15.29
C PHE A 120 0.05 0.70 15.30
N CYS A 121 1.31 0.83 14.94
CA CYS A 121 1.93 2.13 14.80
C CYS A 121 1.65 2.78 13.45
N THR A 122 1.26 4.06 13.44
CA THR A 122 0.98 4.81 12.21
C THR A 122 2.20 5.13 11.35
N ARG A 123 3.42 4.92 11.89
CA ARG A 123 4.70 5.08 11.17
C ARG A 123 5.25 3.76 10.65
N CYS A 124 5.45 2.78 11.54
CA CYS A 124 6.08 1.49 11.22
C CYS A 124 5.07 0.42 10.74
N LEU A 125 3.76 0.63 10.91
CA LEU A 125 2.68 -0.35 10.69
C LEU A 125 2.81 -1.65 11.52
N CYS A 126 3.85 -1.82 12.35
CA CYS A 126 3.99 -2.96 13.25
C CYS A 126 3.00 -2.89 14.43
N ALA A 127 2.79 -4.03 15.08
CA ALA A 127 1.95 -4.15 16.27
C ALA A 127 2.44 -3.20 17.39
N TYR A 128 1.52 -2.44 17.97
CA TYR A 128 1.83 -1.51 19.05
C TYR A 128 1.85 -2.25 20.39
N ARG A 129 3.00 -2.27 21.07
CA ARG A 129 3.21 -2.93 22.36
C ARG A 129 3.73 -1.92 23.39
N GLY A 130 2.95 -0.87 23.63
CA GLY A 130 3.32 0.23 24.55
C GLY A 130 4.30 1.24 23.96
N MET A 131 5.25 0.82 23.11
CA MET A 131 6.21 1.66 22.39
C MET A 131 6.55 1.01 21.02
N CYS A 132 6.45 1.72 19.87
CA CYS A 132 7.04 1.17 18.63
C CYS A 132 8.55 1.39 18.66
N LYS A 133 9.31 0.34 18.34
CA LYS A 133 10.78 0.40 18.17
C LYS A 133 11.23 1.44 17.12
N CYS A 134 10.34 1.93 16.24
CA CYS A 134 10.64 3.02 15.30
C CYS A 134 10.54 4.42 15.90
N CYS A 135 9.93 4.58 17.09
CA CYS A 135 9.72 5.86 17.76
C CYS A 135 10.65 6.05 18.97
N ALA A 136 11.33 4.99 19.41
CA ALA A 136 12.44 5.13 20.34
C ALA A 136 13.56 5.89 19.62
N THR A 137 13.83 7.12 20.05
CA THR A 137 15.08 7.78 19.70
C THR A 137 16.23 6.86 20.09
N PRO A 138 17.28 6.72 19.27
CA PRO A 138 18.52 6.17 19.77
C PRO A 138 19.03 7.15 20.83
N SER A 139 18.81 6.85 22.11
CA SER A 139 19.55 7.50 23.18
C SER A 139 21.02 7.19 22.94
N ASN A 140 21.81 8.22 22.63
CA ASN A 140 23.26 8.14 22.64
C ASN A 140 23.71 7.49 23.96
N GLY A 141 24.29 6.30 23.85
CA GLY A 141 24.80 5.56 25.00
C GLY A 141 25.18 4.12 24.64
N GLY A 142 26.36 3.95 24.06
CA GLY A 142 27.11 2.70 24.12
C GLY A 142 26.84 1.70 23.00
N ALA A 143 27.87 1.45 22.20
CA ALA A 143 27.93 0.38 21.22
C ALA A 143 27.63 -1.00 21.83
N THR A 144 26.98 -1.90 21.07
CA THR A 144 27.70 -3.02 20.42
C THR A 144 26.79 -3.84 19.50
N THR A 145 27.40 -4.24 18.38
CA THR A 145 27.05 -5.31 17.45
C THR A 145 25.79 -5.20 16.58
N ALA A 146 26.09 -4.92 15.32
CA ALA A 146 25.24 -4.94 14.16
C ALA A 146 25.02 -6.36 13.60
N ALA A 147 23.82 -6.60 13.09
CA ALA A 147 23.52 -7.42 11.91
C ALA A 147 22.15 -6.94 11.38
N GLY A 148 21.94 -6.49 10.14
CA GLY A 148 22.79 -6.27 9.00
C GLY A 148 21.86 -5.98 7.81
N SER A 149 21.97 -4.80 7.22
CA SER A 149 21.58 -4.56 5.82
C SER A 149 22.34 -3.34 5.32
N GLY A 150 23.53 -3.62 4.77
CA GLY A 150 24.41 -2.60 4.22
C GLY A 150 23.78 -1.94 3.01
N LEU A 151 23.79 -0.61 3.01
CA LEU A 151 23.49 0.18 1.82
C LEU A 151 24.55 -0.09 0.73
N PRO A 152 24.13 -0.18 -0.55
CA PRO A 152 25.06 -0.34 -1.66
C PRO A 152 26.07 0.81 -1.68
N GLY A 153 27.36 0.48 -1.78
CA GLY A 153 28.47 1.44 -1.80
C GLY A 153 29.29 1.56 -0.50
N SER A 154 28.89 0.88 0.59
CA SER A 154 29.65 0.87 1.85
C SER A 154 31.06 0.26 1.70
N ARG A 155 32.00 0.67 2.55
CA ARG A 155 33.41 0.18 2.54
C ARG A 155 33.52 -1.36 2.65
N ARG A 156 32.56 -2.04 3.29
CA ARG A 156 32.48 -3.52 3.31
C ARG A 156 32.02 -4.11 1.99
N SER A 157 31.02 -3.50 1.32
CA SER A 157 30.56 -3.90 -0.01
C SER A 157 31.66 -3.79 -1.07
N ARG A 158 32.51 -2.76 -0.99
CA ARG A 158 33.64 -2.58 -1.92
C ARG A 158 34.78 -3.59 -1.72
N ARG A 159 34.99 -4.10 -0.50
CA ARG A 159 36.02 -5.14 -0.24
C ARG A 159 35.65 -6.52 -0.76
N ASN A 160 34.36 -6.87 -0.83
CA ASN A 160 33.91 -8.15 -1.40
C ASN A 160 33.99 -8.19 -2.93
N LEU A 161 33.89 -7.04 -3.61
CA LEU A 161 34.04 -6.97 -5.07
C LEU A 161 35.50 -7.08 -5.54
N GLN A 162 36.49 -6.94 -4.65
CA GLN A 162 37.91 -7.14 -4.96
C GLN A 162 38.39 -8.58 -4.81
N ARG A 163 37.49 -9.52 -4.48
CA ARG A 163 37.78 -10.95 -4.35
C ARG A 163 37.00 -11.81 -5.36
N LEU A 164 36.40 -11.20 -6.38
CA LEU A 164 35.83 -11.86 -7.55
C LEU A 164 36.79 -11.73 -8.72
#